data_AF-A0A8H5YHD1-F1
#
_entry.id   AF-A0A8H5YHD1-F1
#
_cell.length_a   1.000
_cell.length_b   1.000
_cell.length_c   1.000
_cell.angle_alpha   90.00
_cell.angle_beta   90.00
_cell.angle_gamma   90.00
#
_symmetry.space_group_name_H-M   'P 1'
#
loop_
_entity.id
_entity.type
_entity.pdbx_description
1 polymer ?
#
loop_
_entity_poly.entity_id
_entity_poly.type
_entity_poly.pdbx_seq_one_letter_code
_entity_poly.pdbx_strand_id
1 'polypeptide(L)'
;MAPFMDLYTQILYLLIQLRHSIEESKRTYTGAFNPNPDDRSGTIIPTPTKMAALVEHMHQIGPLVDALVIIATEDWHRRLAQCHRQQFLLLQEEVLQMLQDLKKLESTNQGNDGPSAGTVD
;
A
#
# COMPACT_ATOMS: atom_id res chain seq x y z
N MET A 1 26.82 1.56 19.33
CA MET A 1 25.54 2.27 19.13
C MET A 1 24.47 1.58 19.96
N ALA A 2 23.43 2.30 20.42
CA ALA A 2 22.37 1.71 21.24
C ALA A 2 21.43 0.90 20.32
N PRO A 3 21.18 -0.40 20.59
CA PRO A 3 20.38 -1.27 19.70
C PRO A 3 19.00 -0.71 19.32
N PHE A 4 18.38 0.09 20.19
CA PHE A 4 17.14 0.79 19.89
C PHE A 4 17.28 1.79 18.74
N MET A 5 18.29 2.67 18.79
CA MET A 5 18.46 3.74 17.80
C MET A 5 18.86 3.18 16.43
N ASP A 6 19.61 2.08 16.39
CA ASP A 6 19.97 1.41 15.15
C ASP A 6 18.74 0.82 14.47
N LEU A 7 17.89 0.12 15.22
CA LEU A 7 16.62 -0.42 14.73
C LEU A 7 15.66 0.71 14.32
N TYR A 8 15.58 1.78 15.13
CA TYR A 8 14.77 2.96 14.83
C TYR A 8 15.14 3.56 13.47
N THR A 9 16.42 3.84 13.23
CA THR A 9 16.89 4.42 11.97
C THR A 9 16.67 3.48 10.79
N GLN A 10 16.87 2.17 10.98
CA GLN A 10 16.60 1.18 9.94
C GLN A 10 15.12 1.19 9.54
N ILE A 11 14.20 1.16 10.50
CA ILE A 11 12.75 1.15 10.21
C ILE A 11 12.33 2.47 9.57
N LEU A 12 12.87 3.62 10.02
CA LEU A 12 12.59 4.91 9.39
C LEU A 12 12.90 4.89 7.89
N TYR A 13 14.06 4.35 7.51
CA TYR A 13 14.45 4.23 6.12
C TYR A 13 13.49 3.32 5.33
N LEU A 14 13.12 2.17 5.89
CA LEU A 14 12.18 1.24 5.26
C LEU A 14 10.78 1.86 5.08
N LEU A 15 10.28 2.61 6.07
CA LEU A 15 9.00 3.32 5.97
C LEU A 15 9.01 4.38 4.86
N ILE A 16 10.13 5.10 4.69
CA ILE A 16 10.31 6.05 3.59
C ILE A 16 10.29 5.32 2.24
N GLN A 17 10.99 4.19 2.13
CA GLN A 17 10.99 3.40 0.89
C GLN A 17 9.60 2.84 0.56
N LEU A 18 8.86 2.35 1.57
CA LEU A 18 7.49 1.88 1.38
C LEU A 18 6.58 3.02 0.88
N ARG A 19 6.66 4.20 1.50
CA ARG A 19 5.93 5.39 1.06
C ARG A 19 6.22 5.73 -0.40
N HIS A 20 7.49 5.81 -0.79
CA HIS A 20 7.85 6.07 -2.19
C HIS A 20 7.30 5.01 -3.15
N SER A 21 7.32 3.73 -2.75
CA SER A 21 6.78 2.63 -3.57
C SER A 21 5.27 2.76 -3.78
N ILE A 22 4.54 3.18 -2.73
CA ILE A 22 3.10 3.46 -2.79
C ILE A 22 2.82 4.64 -3.72
N GLU A 23 3.52 5.76 -3.51
CA GLU A 23 3.35 6.98 -4.32
C GLU A 23 3.68 6.72 -5.80
N GLU A 24 4.76 5.99 -6.08
CA GLU A 24 5.13 5.60 -7.44
C GLU A 24 4.08 4.70 -8.08
N SER A 25 3.51 3.75 -7.31
CA SER A 25 2.43 2.89 -7.80
C SER A 25 1.18 3.71 -8.13
N LYS A 26 0.78 4.63 -7.25
CA LYS A 26 -0.36 5.53 -7.48
C LYS A 26 -0.16 6.41 -8.71
N ARG A 27 1.05 6.94 -8.92
CA ARG A 27 1.39 7.75 -10.10
C ARG A 27 1.42 6.94 -11.39
N THR A 28 1.92 5.71 -11.33
CA THR A 28 2.03 4.83 -12.51
C THR A 28 0.65 4.33 -12.94
N TYR A 29 -0.21 4.03 -11.97
CA TYR A 29 -1.53 3.46 -12.18
C TYR A 29 -2.63 4.45 -11.77
N THR A 30 -2.51 5.71 -12.21
CA THR A 30 -3.43 6.80 -11.85
C THR A 30 -4.88 6.44 -12.16
N GLY A 31 -5.16 5.83 -13.32
CA GLY A 31 -6.52 5.40 -13.67
C GLY A 31 -7.12 4.35 -12.72
N ALA A 32 -6.28 3.59 -12.00
CA ALA A 32 -6.73 2.59 -11.04
C ALA A 32 -6.91 3.15 -9.62
N PHE A 33 -6.03 4.06 -9.19
CA PHE A 33 -5.97 4.53 -7.79
C PHE A 33 -6.38 6.00 -7.59
N ASN A 34 -6.46 6.78 -8.66
CA ASN A 34 -6.95 8.14 -8.66
C ASN A 34 -7.73 8.41 -9.97
N PRO A 35 -8.84 7.69 -10.17
CA PRO A 35 -9.59 7.77 -11.42
C PRO A 35 -10.16 9.17 -11.60
N ASN A 36 -9.84 9.79 -12.73
CA ASN A 36 -10.50 11.02 -13.16
C ASN A 36 -11.72 10.63 -14.02
N PRO A 37 -12.96 10.99 -13.64
CA PRO A 37 -14.16 10.63 -14.40
C PRO A 37 -14.18 11.20 -15.83
N ASP A 38 -13.41 12.27 -16.09
CA ASP A 38 -13.32 12.89 -17.41
C ASP A 38 -12.20 12.28 -18.28
N ASP A 39 -11.33 11.45 -17.70
CA ASP A 39 -10.25 10.79 -18.42
C ASP A 39 -10.77 9.54 -19.14
N ARG A 40 -10.77 9.61 -20.48
CA ARG A 40 -11.19 8.52 -21.37
C ARG A 40 -10.02 7.67 -21.85
N SER A 41 -8.80 7.94 -21.39
CA SER A 41 -7.67 7.07 -21.68
C SER A 41 -7.84 5.75 -20.91
N GLY A 42 -7.49 4.63 -21.54
CA GLY A 42 -7.69 3.32 -20.94
C GLY A 42 -7.00 3.19 -19.57
N THR A 43 -7.66 2.53 -18.63
CA THR A 43 -7.10 2.29 -17.29
C THR A 43 -5.98 1.25 -17.36
N ILE A 44 -4.74 1.66 -17.08
CA ILE A 44 -3.64 0.73 -16.86
C ILE A 44 -3.79 0.17 -15.44
N ILE A 45 -4.02 -1.13 -15.33
CA ILE A 45 -4.18 -1.85 -14.07
C ILE A 45 -2.82 -2.44 -13.66
N PRO A 46 -2.37 -2.29 -12.40
CA PRO A 46 -1.17 -2.96 -11.91
C PRO A 46 -1.30 -4.48 -11.99
N THR A 47 -0.20 -5.15 -12.30
CA THR A 47 -0.18 -6.61 -12.29
C THR A 47 -0.25 -7.14 -10.86
N PRO A 48 -0.79 -8.35 -10.64
CA PRO A 48 -0.80 -8.99 -9.31
C PRO A 48 0.60 -9.05 -8.69
N THR A 49 1.63 -9.30 -9.49
CA THR A 49 3.04 -9.33 -9.03
C THR A 49 3.51 -7.98 -8.48
N LYS A 50 3.11 -6.86 -9.11
CA LYS A 50 3.46 -5.52 -8.62
C LYS A 50 2.83 -5.24 -7.26
N MET A 51 1.56 -5.61 -7.09
CA MET A 51 0.87 -5.46 -5.81
C MET A 51 1.41 -6.42 -4.75
N ALA A 52 1.74 -7.66 -5.12
CA ALA A 52 2.33 -8.63 -4.21
C ALA A 52 3.67 -8.13 -3.65
N ALA A 53 4.53 -7.53 -4.47
CA ALA A 53 5.79 -6.94 -4.01
C ALA A 53 5.58 -5.81 -2.98
N LEU A 54 4.54 -4.99 -3.15
CA LEU A 54 4.19 -3.93 -2.21
C LEU A 54 3.71 -4.51 -0.86
N VAL A 55 2.87 -5.54 -0.92
CA VAL A 55 2.37 -6.24 0.28
C VAL A 55 3.49 -6.99 1.00
N GLU A 56 4.43 -7.58 0.27
CA GLU A 56 5.60 -8.26 0.82
C GLU A 56 6.52 -7.27 1.53
N HIS A 57 6.80 -6.13 0.91
CA HIS A 57 7.60 -5.06 1.52
C HIS A 57 6.96 -4.58 2.85
N MET A 58 5.65 -4.38 2.86
CA MET A 58 4.91 -4.07 4.09
C MET A 58 5.02 -5.18 5.15
N HIS A 59 4.91 -6.46 4.75
CA HIS A 59 5.05 -7.61 5.65
C HIS A 59 6.45 -7.72 6.28
N GLN A 60 7.50 -7.30 5.56
CA GLN A 60 8.86 -7.30 6.10
C GLN A 60 9.05 -6.22 7.18
N ILE A 61 8.33 -5.09 7.08
CA ILE A 61 8.47 -3.96 7.99
C ILE A 61 7.69 -4.16 9.30
N GLY A 62 6.49 -4.74 9.23
CA GLY A 62 5.59 -4.90 10.39
C GLY A 62 6.26 -5.54 11.63
N PRO A 63 6.94 -6.70 11.49
CA PRO A 63 7.63 -7.33 12.61
C PRO A 63 8.74 -6.47 13.22
N LEU A 64 9.42 -5.64 12.41
CA LEU A 64 10.46 -4.74 12.90
C LEU A 64 9.86 -3.59 13.73
N VAL A 65 8.73 -3.04 13.29
CA VAL A 65 7.97 -2.03 14.03
C VAL A 65 7.49 -2.58 15.37
N ASP A 66 6.96 -3.81 15.38
CA ASP A 66 6.55 -4.48 16.63
C ASP A 66 7.73 -4.71 17.56
N ALA A 67 8.86 -5.18 17.02
CA ALA A 67 10.10 -5.34 17.79
C ALA A 67 10.57 -4.02 18.41
N LEU A 68 10.55 -2.91 17.64
CA LEU A 68 10.92 -1.58 18.12
C LEU A 68 10.06 -1.14 19.30
N VAL A 69 8.74 -1.41 19.25
CA VAL A 69 7.82 -1.10 20.35
C VAL A 69 8.11 -1.95 21.59
N ILE A 70 8.42 -3.24 21.41
CA ILE A 70 8.72 -4.16 22.50
C ILE A 70 10.01 -3.77 23.24
N ILE A 71 11.06 -3.37 22.52
CA ILE A 71 12.36 -3.03 23.11
C ILE A 71 12.42 -1.59 23.68
N ALA A 72 11.36 -0.80 23.50
CA ALA A 72 11.27 0.58 23.99
C ALA A 72 11.05 0.63 25.51
N THR A 73 12.13 0.56 26.29
CA THR A 73 12.07 0.53 27.76
C THR A 73 11.91 1.90 28.40
N GLU A 74 12.48 2.94 27.79
CA GLU A 74 12.44 4.33 28.27
C GLU A 74 11.26 5.11 27.68
N ASP A 75 10.73 6.09 28.41
CA ASP A 75 9.54 6.84 27.99
C ASP A 75 9.71 7.55 26.64
N TRP A 76 10.89 8.12 26.39
CA TRP A 76 11.17 8.79 25.12
C TRP A 76 11.27 7.77 23.97
N HIS A 77 11.90 6.61 24.19
CA HIS A 77 11.94 5.51 23.23
C HIS A 77 10.53 5.03 22.88
N ARG A 78 9.64 4.92 23.87
CA ARG A 78 8.24 4.52 23.64
C ARG A 78 7.51 5.50 22.74
N ARG A 79 7.68 6.81 22.97
CA ARG A 79 7.09 7.84 22.10
C ARG A 79 7.59 7.70 20.66
N LEU A 80 8.89 7.52 20.47
CA LEU A 80 9.49 7.33 19.14
C LEU A 80 9.01 6.06 18.44
N ALA A 81 8.94 4.94 19.15
CA ALA A 81 8.44 3.68 18.62
C ALA A 81 6.95 3.77 18.24
N GLN A 82 6.14 4.48 19.03
CA GLN A 82 4.74 4.73 18.69
C GLN A 82 4.58 5.60 17.45
N CYS A 83 5.45 6.60 17.24
CA CYS A 83 5.46 7.37 15.99
C CYS A 83 5.71 6.47 14.76
N HIS A 84 6.66 5.54 14.85
CA HIS A 84 6.92 4.57 13.77
C HIS A 84 5.73 3.65 13.54
N ARG A 85 5.12 3.15 14.61
CA ARG A 85 3.92 2.32 14.54
C ARG A 85 2.77 3.04 13.84
N GLN A 86 2.51 4.28 14.21
CA GLN A 86 1.46 5.08 13.58
C GLN A 86 1.73 5.31 12.09
N GLN A 87 2.98 5.65 11.73
CA GLN A 87 3.37 5.80 10.33
C GLN A 87 3.19 4.50 9.53
N PHE A 88 3.61 3.37 10.09
CA PHE A 88 3.42 2.07 9.45
C PHE A 88 1.95 1.74 9.23
N LEU A 89 1.09 1.94 10.24
CA LEU A 89 -0.35 1.68 10.14
C LEU A 89 -1.02 2.53 9.05
N LEU A 90 -0.62 3.79 8.90
CA LEU A 90 -1.13 4.64 7.82
C LEU A 90 -0.74 4.12 6.43
N LEU A 91 0.52 3.70 6.26
CA LEU A 91 0.98 3.12 4.99
C LEU A 91 0.30 1.77 4.71
N GLN A 92 0.09 0.96 5.75
CA GLN A 92 -0.64 -0.30 5.64
C GLN A 92 -2.09 -0.09 5.19
N GLU A 93 -2.79 0.87 5.78
CA GLU A 93 -4.15 1.24 5.37
C GLU A 93 -4.18 1.69 3.90
N GLU A 94 -3.18 2.47 3.48
CA GLU A 94 -3.07 2.94 2.11
C GLU A 94 -2.89 1.79 1.10
N VAL A 95 -2.05 0.79 1.42
CA VAL A 95 -1.90 -0.42 0.60
C VAL A 95 -3.18 -1.25 0.57
N LEU A 96 -3.87 -1.39 1.71
CA LEU A 96 -5.16 -2.10 1.78
C LEU A 96 -6.22 -1.41 0.91
N GLN A 97 -6.29 -0.08 0.95
CA GLN A 97 -7.20 0.69 0.11
C GLN A 97 -6.91 0.46 -1.38
N MET A 98 -5.63 0.48 -1.77
CA MET A 98 -5.24 0.16 -3.15
C MET A 98 -5.71 -1.24 -3.57
N LEU A 99 -5.52 -2.26 -2.73
CA LEU A 99 -6.01 -3.61 -3.04
C LEU A 99 -7.54 -3.68 -3.18
N GLN A 100 -8.27 -2.93 -2.35
CA GLN A 100 -9.73 -2.85 -2.45
C GLN A 100 -10.16 -2.16 -3.75
N ASP A 101 -9.46 -1.10 -4.16
CA ASP A 101 -9.77 -0.38 -5.39
C ASP A 101 -9.57 -1.26 -6.63
N LEU A 102 -8.52 -2.09 -6.63
CA LEU A 102 -8.31 -3.09 -7.70
C LEU A 102 -9.43 -4.13 -7.74
N LYS A 103 -9.84 -4.64 -6.58
CA LYS A 103 -10.95 -5.60 -6.51
C LYS A 103 -12.25 -5.01 -7.05
N LYS A 104 -12.51 -3.72 -6.79
CA LYS A 104 -13.68 -3.00 -7.33
C LYS A 104 -13.57 -2.87 -8.86
N LEU A 105 -12.39 -2.53 -9.39
CA LEU A 105 -12.16 -2.41 -10.83
C LEU A 105 -12.38 -3.73 -11.57
N GLU A 106 -11.90 -4.85 -11.02
CA GLU A 106 -12.16 -6.19 -11.58
C GLU A 106 -13.67 -6.48 -11.64
N SER A 107 -14.40 -6.13 -10.59
CA SER A 107 -15.85 -6.34 -10.50
C SER A 107 -16.63 -5.49 -11.51
N THR A 108 -16.21 -4.24 -11.74
CA THR A 108 -16.83 -3.33 -12.72
C THR A 108 -16.61 -3.81 -14.15
N ASN A 109 -15.41 -4.31 -14.46
CA ASN A 109 -15.09 -4.80 -15.81
C ASN A 109 -15.84 -6.10 -16.15
N GLN A 110 -16.05 -7.00 -15.19
CA GLN A 110 -16.84 -8.23 -15.40
C GLN A 110 -18.35 -7.98 -15.56
N GLY A 111 -18.88 -6.86 -15.05
CA GLY A 111 -20.30 -6.48 -15.20
C GLY A 111 -20.67 -5.96 -16.60
N ASN A 112 -19.69 -5.60 -17.43
CA ASN A 112 -19.91 -5.11 -18.80
C ASN A 112 -19.87 -6.22 -19.86
N ASP A 113 -19.53 -7.46 -19.50
CA ASP A 113 -19.56 -8.64 -20.38
C ASP A 113 -20.91 -9.38 -20.31
N GLY A 114 -22.02 -8.65 -20.12
CA GLY A 114 -23.38 -9.17 -20.29
C GLY A 114 -23.71 -9.38 -21.78
N PRO A 115 -24.45 -10.45 -22.15
CA PRO A 115 -24.48 -10.93 -23.53
C PRO A 115 -25.05 -9.89 -24.50
N SER A 116 -24.27 -9.51 -25.51
CA SER A 116 -24.79 -9.04 -26.80
C SER A 116 -25.58 -10.18 -27.45
N ALA A 117 -26.82 -10.36 -27.02
CA ALA A 117 -27.82 -11.08 -27.80
C ALA A 117 -28.48 -10.08 -28.75
N GLY A 118 -27.77 -9.76 -29.83
CA GLY A 118 -28.46 -9.42 -31.06
C GLY A 118 -29.01 -10.72 -31.63
N THR A 119 -30.33 -10.84 -31.78
CA THR A 119 -30.90 -11.34 -33.03
C THR A 119 -32.30 -10.75 -33.18
N VAL A 120 -32.46 -10.08 -34.31
CA VAL A 120 -33.70 -9.60 -34.88
C VAL A 120 -34.36 -10.82 -35.51
N ASP A 121 -35.56 -11.17 -35.07
CA ASP A 121 -36.71 -11.57 -35.89
C ASP A 121 -37.94 -11.76 -34.99
#